data_AF-A0A969QMQ8-F1
#
_entry.id   AF-A0A969QMQ8-F1
#
_cell.length_a   1.000
_cell.length_b   1.000
_cell.length_c   1.000
_cell.angle_alpha   90.00
_cell.angle_beta   90.00
_cell.angle_gamma   90.00
#
_symmetry.space_group_name_H-M   'P 1'
#
loop_
_entity.id
_entity.type
_entity.pdbx_description
1 polymer ?
#
loop_
_entity_poly.entity_id
_entity_poly.type
_entity_poly.pdbx_seq_one_letter_code
_entity_poly.pdbx_strand_id
1 'polypeptide(L)'
;MSVPPVVAPVEIPDDGVRVSVLGYHDFAENKPATQMRIQPSKFRKQMETIRQLGIKVISMEDFSAWKKTGKEIPKKSIVLTFDDGWKPVYTDIFPILKEFGYPFTIYLYKEYVDGGGRALTTPMIQEMMPKGATIGSHSVSHPYPVVVKNFRKKEQTPTMPICGKS
;
A
#
# COMPACT_ATOMS: atom_id res chain seq x y z
N MET A 1 10.06 -41.68 1.24
CA MET A 1 9.46 -40.34 1.46
C MET A 1 8.92 -39.87 0.11
N SER A 2 7.60 -39.64 0.00
CA SER A 2 6.96 -39.20 -1.25
C SER A 2 7.17 -37.71 -1.43
N VAL A 3 7.64 -37.28 -2.60
CA VAL A 3 7.79 -35.87 -2.95
C VAL A 3 6.40 -35.31 -3.25
N PRO A 4 5.98 -34.19 -2.64
CA PRO A 4 4.69 -33.58 -2.96
C PRO A 4 4.67 -33.15 -4.44
N PRO A 5 3.52 -33.28 -5.13
CA PRO A 5 3.41 -32.91 -6.53
C PRO A 5 3.73 -31.43 -6.71
N VAL A 6 4.57 -31.14 -7.70
CA VAL A 6 4.82 -29.78 -8.17
C VAL A 6 3.51 -29.25 -8.75
N VAL A 7 2.90 -28.28 -8.08
CA VAL A 7 1.72 -27.60 -8.61
C VAL A 7 2.15 -26.85 -9.87
N ALA A 8 1.50 -27.16 -11.00
CA ALA A 8 1.76 -26.47 -12.26
C ALA A 8 1.54 -24.96 -12.09
N PRO A 9 2.28 -24.09 -12.82
CA PRO A 9 2.02 -22.66 -12.81
C PRO A 9 0.55 -22.41 -13.13
N VAL A 10 -0.12 -21.61 -12.30
CA VAL A 10 -1.46 -21.13 -12.62
C VAL A 10 -1.33 -20.27 -13.87
N GLU A 11 -1.90 -20.70 -14.99
CA GLU A 11 -2.05 -19.84 -16.16
C GLU A 11 -2.89 -18.64 -15.75
N ILE A 12 -2.33 -17.44 -15.90
CA ILE A 12 -3.04 -16.19 -15.65
C ILE A 12 -3.62 -15.77 -17.01
N PRO A 13 -4.96 -15.84 -17.20
CA PRO A 13 -5.56 -15.42 -18.45
C PRO A 13 -5.25 -13.94 -18.73
N ASP A 14 -4.81 -13.60 -19.93
CA ASP A 14 -4.70 -12.20 -20.36
C ASP A 14 -6.09 -11.72 -20.81
N ASP A 15 -6.83 -11.14 -19.88
CA ASP A 15 -8.13 -10.50 -20.11
C ASP A 15 -8.01 -9.12 -20.79
N GLY A 16 -6.79 -8.70 -21.15
CA GLY A 16 -6.50 -7.39 -21.74
C GLY A 16 -6.64 -6.23 -20.74
N VAL A 17 -6.93 -6.50 -19.47
CA VAL A 17 -7.01 -5.50 -18.41
C VAL A 17 -5.60 -5.16 -17.94
N ARG A 18 -5.34 -3.88 -17.72
CA ARG A 18 -4.07 -3.36 -17.20
C ARG A 18 -4.34 -2.43 -16.03
N VAL A 19 -3.72 -2.74 -14.90
CA VAL A 19 -3.80 -1.93 -13.67
C VAL A 19 -2.41 -1.46 -13.30
N SER A 20 -2.24 -0.15 -13.15
CA SER A 20 -1.01 0.45 -12.60
C SER A 20 -1.22 0.81 -11.13
N VAL A 21 -0.30 0.39 -10.26
CA VAL A 21 -0.32 0.76 -8.84
C VAL A 21 0.73 1.84 -8.61
N LEU A 22 0.30 3.02 -8.20
CA LEU A 22 1.16 4.17 -7.94
C LEU A 22 1.35 4.34 -6.44
N GLY A 23 2.58 4.12 -5.97
CA GLY A 23 2.95 4.28 -4.57
C GLY A 23 3.60 5.62 -4.28
N TYR A 24 3.11 6.31 -3.27
CA TYR A 24 3.62 7.59 -2.79
C TYR A 24 3.99 7.52 -1.31
N HIS A 25 4.96 8.35 -0.90
CA HIS A 25 5.48 8.35 0.48
C HIS A 25 5.49 9.78 1.05
N ASP A 26 6.39 10.65 0.54
CA ASP A 26 6.55 12.02 1.07
C ASP A 26 5.95 13.10 0.18
N PHE A 27 5.39 14.11 0.84
CA PHE A 27 4.92 15.33 0.23
C PHE A 27 5.47 16.56 0.94
N ALA A 28 6.04 17.46 0.16
CA ALA A 28 6.41 18.79 0.64
C ALA A 28 6.55 19.74 -0.55
N GLU A 29 5.79 20.83 -0.56
CA GLU A 29 5.78 21.80 -1.66
C GLU A 29 7.13 22.50 -1.81
N ASN A 30 7.70 22.96 -0.70
CA ASN A 30 8.90 23.80 -0.70
C ASN A 30 10.21 23.01 -0.51
N LYS A 31 10.20 21.70 -0.78
CA LYS A 31 11.39 20.85 -0.68
C LYS A 31 11.75 20.27 -2.05
N PRO A 32 13.04 20.01 -2.33
CA PRO A 32 13.45 19.35 -3.55
C PRO A 32 12.85 17.96 -3.63
N ALA A 33 12.47 17.56 -4.84
CA ALA A 33 12.00 16.21 -5.12
C ALA A 33 13.12 15.19 -4.84
N THR A 34 12.74 14.01 -4.39
CA THR A 34 13.65 12.88 -4.21
C THR A 34 13.03 11.65 -4.89
N GLN A 35 13.68 10.50 -4.80
CA GLN A 35 13.07 9.24 -5.24
C GLN A 35 11.74 8.92 -4.51
N MET A 36 11.54 9.48 -3.31
CA MET A 36 10.39 9.20 -2.44
C MET A 36 9.53 10.44 -2.13
N ARG A 37 9.93 11.63 -2.62
CA ARG A 37 9.25 12.90 -2.35
C ARG A 37 8.79 13.59 -3.60
N ILE A 38 7.54 14.03 -3.58
CA ILE A 38 6.93 14.84 -4.63
C ILE A 38 6.25 16.09 -4.04
N GLN A 39 6.19 17.17 -4.80
CA GLN A 39 5.41 18.35 -4.42
C GLN A 39 3.90 18.09 -4.59
N PRO A 40 3.04 18.50 -3.64
CA PRO A 40 1.58 18.46 -3.80
C PRO A 40 1.08 19.06 -5.11
N SER A 41 1.66 20.17 -5.60
CA SER A 41 1.30 20.76 -6.89
C SER A 41 1.59 19.83 -8.08
N LYS A 42 2.67 19.04 -8.02
CA LYS A 42 3.00 18.05 -9.03
C LYS A 42 2.08 16.83 -8.94
N PHE A 43 1.73 16.40 -7.73
CA PHE A 43 0.72 15.37 -7.51
C PHE A 43 -0.65 15.76 -8.09
N ARG A 44 -1.11 17.00 -7.86
CA ARG A 44 -2.35 17.53 -8.46
C ARG A 44 -2.33 17.41 -9.98
N LYS A 45 -1.25 17.83 -10.64
CA LYS A 45 -1.09 17.69 -12.10
C LYS A 45 -1.17 16.24 -12.56
N GLN A 46 -0.67 15.28 -11.78
CA GLN A 46 -0.83 13.86 -12.08
C GLN A 46 -2.32 13.45 -12.02
N MET A 47 -3.07 13.90 -11.00
CA MET A 47 -4.50 13.58 -10.88
C MET A 47 -5.32 14.20 -12.02
N GLU A 48 -5.01 15.44 -12.40
CA GLU A 48 -5.61 16.12 -13.56
C GLU A 48 -5.34 15.34 -14.86
N THR A 49 -4.10 14.89 -15.05
CA THR A 49 -3.70 14.09 -16.22
C THR A 49 -4.46 12.75 -16.26
N ILE A 50 -4.58 12.05 -15.12
CA ILE A 50 -5.36 10.80 -15.01
C ILE A 50 -6.81 11.03 -15.43
N ARG A 51 -7.43 12.11 -14.95
CA ARG A 51 -8.80 12.50 -15.31
C ARG A 51 -8.93 12.81 -16.80
N GLN A 52 -8.01 13.60 -17.36
CA GLN A 52 -8.01 14.00 -18.77
C GLN A 52 -7.87 12.80 -19.71
N LEU A 53 -7.04 11.82 -19.34
CA LEU A 53 -6.86 10.58 -20.10
C LEU A 53 -8.05 9.60 -19.96
N GLY A 54 -9.04 9.91 -19.11
CA GLY A 54 -10.19 9.06 -18.86
C GLY A 54 -9.85 7.75 -18.13
N ILE A 55 -8.67 7.67 -17.51
CA ILE A 55 -8.24 6.48 -16.77
C ILE A 55 -8.98 6.45 -15.43
N LYS A 56 -9.56 5.29 -15.09
CA LYS A 56 -10.32 5.15 -13.85
C LYS A 56 -9.39 4.87 -12.68
N VAL A 57 -9.58 5.60 -11.58
CA VAL A 57 -8.95 5.26 -10.31
C VAL A 57 -9.91 4.33 -9.57
N ILE A 58 -9.43 3.13 -9.21
CA ILE A 58 -10.21 2.09 -8.52
C ILE A 58 -9.66 1.86 -7.12
N SER A 59 -10.50 1.31 -6.23
CA SER A 59 -10.06 0.96 -4.88
C SER A 59 -9.15 -0.27 -4.88
N MET A 60 -8.34 -0.43 -3.82
CA MET A 60 -7.57 -1.65 -3.60
C MET A 60 -8.48 -2.87 -3.40
N GLU A 61 -9.70 -2.67 -2.90
CA GLU A 61 -10.73 -3.71 -2.79
C GLU A 61 -11.17 -4.21 -4.18
N ASP A 62 -11.49 -3.30 -5.10
CA ASP A 62 -11.86 -3.66 -6.47
C ASP A 62 -10.73 -4.37 -7.20
N PHE A 63 -9.50 -3.88 -7.02
CA PHE A 63 -8.31 -4.56 -7.53
C PHE A 63 -8.15 -5.97 -6.96
N SER A 64 -8.36 -6.16 -5.65
CA SER A 64 -8.28 -7.48 -5.01
C SER A 64 -9.39 -8.41 -5.51
N ALA A 65 -10.62 -7.91 -5.66
CA ALA A 65 -11.75 -8.66 -6.16
C ALA A 65 -11.56 -9.08 -7.63
N TRP A 66 -11.02 -8.20 -8.47
CA TRP A 66 -10.63 -8.58 -9.84
C TRP A 66 -9.63 -9.74 -9.84
N LYS A 67 -8.56 -9.63 -9.04
CA LYS A 67 -7.53 -10.68 -8.97
C LYS A 67 -8.01 -12.01 -8.37
N LYS A 68 -8.97 -11.99 -7.44
CA LYS A 68 -9.39 -13.19 -6.69
C LYS A 68 -10.63 -13.84 -7.25
N THR A 69 -11.61 -13.06 -7.68
CA THR A 69 -12.95 -13.54 -8.07
C THR A 69 -13.30 -13.18 -9.50
N GLY A 70 -12.40 -12.52 -10.24
CA GLY A 70 -12.67 -12.10 -11.62
C GLY A 70 -13.69 -10.96 -11.72
N LYS A 71 -13.85 -10.14 -10.67
CA LYS A 71 -14.70 -8.94 -10.72
C LYS A 71 -14.31 -8.08 -11.93
N GLU A 72 -15.27 -7.73 -12.77
CA GLU A 72 -15.01 -6.84 -13.89
C GLU A 72 -14.59 -5.44 -13.41
N ILE A 73 -13.52 -4.93 -14.01
CA ILE A 73 -13.00 -3.58 -13.76
C ILE A 73 -12.69 -2.90 -15.11
N PRO A 74 -12.54 -1.56 -15.15
CA PRO A 74 -12.15 -0.88 -16.37
C PRO A 74 -10.82 -1.39 -16.94
N LYS A 75 -10.74 -1.54 -18.26
CA LYS A 75 -9.57 -2.08 -18.97
C LYS A 75 -8.25 -1.38 -18.65
N LYS A 76 -8.30 -0.08 -18.34
CA LYS A 76 -7.14 0.70 -17.88
C LYS A 76 -7.52 1.36 -16.56
N SER A 77 -6.87 0.91 -15.49
CA SER A 77 -7.15 1.40 -14.15
C SER A 77 -5.88 1.78 -13.39
N ILE A 78 -6.01 2.71 -12.45
CA ILE A 78 -4.96 3.11 -11.52
C ILE A 78 -5.41 2.82 -10.08
N VAL A 79 -4.50 2.33 -9.26
CA VAL A 79 -4.66 2.26 -7.81
C VAL A 79 -3.67 3.21 -7.17
N LEU A 80 -4.13 4.01 -6.21
CA LEU A 80 -3.30 4.97 -5.48
C LEU A 80 -2.99 4.43 -4.08
N THR A 81 -1.71 4.35 -3.73
CA THR A 81 -1.26 3.90 -2.41
C THR A 81 -0.34 4.94 -1.76
N PHE A 82 -0.47 5.08 -0.44
CA PHE A 82 0.30 5.99 0.38
C PHE A 82 0.89 5.22 1.56
N ASP A 83 2.21 5.19 1.64
CA ASP A 83 2.91 4.40 2.65
C ASP A 83 3.38 5.30 3.82
N ASP A 84 3.87 4.69 4.88
CA ASP A 84 4.43 5.30 6.09
C ASP A 84 3.48 6.11 7.02
N GLY A 85 2.30 6.49 6.56
CA GLY A 85 1.34 7.23 7.39
C GLY A 85 1.76 8.64 7.75
N TRP A 86 2.35 9.37 6.80
CA TRP A 86 2.81 10.75 7.01
C TRP A 86 1.67 11.77 6.89
N LYS A 87 1.66 12.74 7.81
CA LYS A 87 0.67 13.81 7.96
C LYS A 87 0.40 14.63 6.68
N PRO A 88 1.38 14.91 5.80
CA PRO A 88 1.11 15.56 4.51
C PRO A 88 0.08 14.84 3.62
N VAL A 89 -0.10 13.52 3.78
CA VAL A 89 -1.19 12.80 3.10
C VAL A 89 -2.55 13.38 3.49
N TYR A 90 -2.74 13.70 4.76
CA TYR A 90 -3.98 14.31 5.25
C TYR A 90 -4.07 15.81 4.94
N THR A 91 -3.00 16.58 5.16
CA THR A 91 -3.09 18.05 5.05
C THR A 91 -3.08 18.53 3.61
N ASP A 92 -2.29 17.89 2.74
CA ASP A 92 -1.99 18.44 1.41
C ASP A 92 -2.64 17.61 0.30
N ILE A 93 -2.72 16.29 0.48
CA ILE A 93 -3.12 15.35 -0.58
C ILE A 93 -4.59 14.97 -0.50
N PHE A 94 -5.11 14.73 0.70
CA PHE A 94 -6.50 14.37 0.89
C PHE A 94 -7.49 15.40 0.32
N PRO A 95 -7.30 16.73 0.45
CA PRO A 95 -8.15 17.71 -0.22
C PRO A 95 -8.20 17.52 -1.74
N ILE A 96 -7.04 17.25 -2.36
CA ILE A 96 -6.93 16.98 -3.80
C ILE A 96 -7.75 15.73 -4.12
N LEU A 97 -7.50 14.60 -3.46
CA LEU A 97 -8.20 13.34 -3.73
C LEU A 97 -9.73 13.47 -3.60
N LYS A 98 -10.20 14.24 -2.62
CA LYS A 98 -11.63 14.55 -2.46
C LYS A 98 -12.21 15.31 -3.64
N GLU A 99 -11.52 16.31 -4.18
CA GLU A 99 -11.98 17.07 -5.35
C GLU A 99 -12.13 16.18 -6.59
N PHE A 100 -11.27 15.18 -6.73
CA PHE A 100 -11.34 14.21 -7.84
C PHE A 100 -12.29 13.03 -7.57
N GLY A 101 -12.70 12.82 -6.31
CA GLY A 101 -13.48 11.66 -5.90
C GLY A 101 -12.70 10.35 -6.06
N TYR A 102 -11.37 10.39 -5.90
CA TYR A 102 -10.51 9.22 -6.12
C TYR A 102 -10.37 8.37 -4.86
N PRO A 103 -10.64 7.06 -4.92
CA PRO A 103 -10.34 6.15 -3.83
C PRO A 103 -8.81 5.98 -3.68
N PHE A 104 -8.37 5.70 -2.47
CA PHE A 104 -6.95 5.52 -2.17
C PHE A 104 -6.74 4.59 -0.98
N THR A 105 -5.54 4.03 -0.87
CA THR A 105 -5.16 3.16 0.25
C THR A 105 -3.99 3.74 1.01
N ILE A 106 -4.09 3.78 2.34
CA ILE A 106 -2.99 4.17 3.22
C ILE A 106 -2.46 2.92 3.91
N TYR A 107 -1.18 2.62 3.73
CA TYR A 107 -0.48 1.56 4.44
C TYR A 107 0.20 2.14 5.68
N LEU A 108 -0.34 1.82 6.86
CA LEU A 108 0.13 2.33 8.15
C LEU A 108 0.98 1.28 8.86
N TYR A 109 2.06 1.70 9.51
CA TYR A 109 2.72 0.88 10.54
C TYR A 109 2.35 1.38 11.93
N LYS A 110 1.92 0.44 12.78
CA LYS A 110 1.10 0.72 13.97
C LYS A 110 1.76 1.69 14.97
N GLU A 111 3.08 1.60 15.15
CA GLU A 111 3.81 2.41 16.12
C GLU A 111 3.98 3.88 15.73
N TYR A 112 3.70 4.24 14.48
CA TYR A 112 3.83 5.63 14.02
C TYR A 112 2.56 6.45 14.24
N VAL A 113 1.39 5.83 14.11
CA VAL A 113 0.10 6.53 14.28
C VAL A 113 0.00 7.08 15.70
N ASP A 114 -0.47 8.32 15.82
CA ASP A 114 -0.55 9.07 17.09
C ASP A 114 0.81 9.32 17.79
N GLY A 115 1.95 8.99 17.15
CA GLY A 115 3.30 9.19 17.68
C GLY A 115 3.80 10.66 17.67
N GLY A 116 2.97 11.61 17.24
CA GLY A 116 3.30 13.03 17.17
C GLY A 116 4.12 13.44 15.94
N GLY A 117 4.48 14.72 15.87
CA GLY A 117 5.27 15.28 14.77
C GLY A 117 4.60 15.16 13.39
N ARG A 118 5.18 14.30 12.53
CA ARG A 118 4.74 14.08 11.14
C ARG A 118 3.82 12.87 10.99
N ALA A 119 3.41 12.21 12.07
CA ALA A 119 2.47 11.11 12.01
C ALA A 119 1.04 11.55 11.71
N LEU A 120 0.31 10.71 10.98
CA LEU A 120 -1.15 10.74 10.97
C LEU A 120 -1.69 10.42 12.37
N THR A 121 -2.79 11.07 12.72
CA THR A 121 -3.52 10.78 13.95
C THR A 121 -4.74 9.91 13.66
N THR A 122 -5.21 9.17 14.66
CA THR A 122 -6.44 8.37 14.56
C THR A 122 -7.64 9.22 14.09
N PRO A 123 -7.90 10.43 14.61
CA PRO A 123 -8.98 11.29 14.09
C PRO A 123 -8.84 11.65 12.60
N MET A 124 -7.62 11.93 12.13
CA MET A 124 -7.37 12.21 10.71
C MET A 124 -7.71 11.01 9.84
N ILE A 125 -7.30 9.82 10.27
CA ILE A 125 -7.58 8.56 9.57
C ILE A 125 -9.09 8.30 9.52
N GLN A 126 -9.77 8.42 10.67
CA GLN A 126 -11.23 8.24 10.77
C GLN A 126 -12.00 9.22 9.87
N GLU A 127 -11.50 10.45 9.70
CA GLU A 127 -12.12 11.39 8.76
C GLU A 127 -11.96 10.95 7.30
N MET A 128 -10.81 10.38 6.94
CA MET A 128 -10.52 9.98 5.55
C MET A 128 -11.28 8.74 5.10
N MET A 129 -11.53 7.77 5.99
CA MET A 129 -12.18 6.51 5.67
C MET A 129 -13.53 6.64 4.93
N PRO A 130 -14.52 7.40 5.44
CA PRO A 130 -15.80 7.55 4.74
C PRO A 130 -15.69 8.35 3.43
N LYS A 131 -14.53 8.95 3.14
CA LYS A 131 -14.26 9.80 1.97
C LYS A 131 -13.31 9.10 0.97
N GLY A 132 -13.25 7.77 1.00
CA GLY A 132 -12.57 6.96 -0.02
C GLY A 132 -11.22 6.37 0.39
N ALA A 133 -10.81 6.53 1.67
CA ALA A 133 -9.60 5.89 2.16
C ALA A 133 -9.86 4.45 2.64
N THR A 134 -9.06 3.51 2.14
CA THR A 134 -8.91 2.17 2.71
C THR A 134 -7.62 2.10 3.54
N ILE A 135 -7.63 1.40 4.66
CA ILE A 135 -6.44 1.25 5.51
C ILE A 135 -5.86 -0.15 5.35
N GLY A 136 -4.57 -0.21 5.01
CA GLY A 136 -3.76 -1.43 4.92
C GLY A 136 -2.65 -1.46 5.97
N SER A 137 -2.03 -2.63 6.15
CA SER A 137 -0.91 -2.81 7.08
C SER A 137 0.44 -2.64 6.38
N HIS A 138 1.34 -1.87 6.99
CA HIS A 138 2.73 -1.67 6.56
C HIS A 138 3.75 -2.24 7.57
N SER A 139 3.42 -3.39 8.18
CA SER A 139 4.12 -3.97 9.33
C SER A 139 3.81 -3.26 10.67
N VAL A 140 4.37 -3.78 11.76
CA VAL A 140 4.19 -3.21 13.10
C VAL A 140 5.15 -2.02 13.32
N SER A 141 6.41 -2.15 12.86
CA SER A 141 7.51 -1.22 13.19
C SER A 141 8.37 -0.82 11.99
N HIS A 142 7.92 -1.06 10.76
CA HIS A 142 8.71 -0.81 9.53
C HIS A 142 10.16 -1.38 9.57
N PRO A 143 10.39 -2.64 9.99
CA PRO A 143 11.72 -3.20 9.96
C PRO A 143 12.19 -3.32 8.50
N TYR A 144 13.47 -2.99 8.23
CA TYR A 144 14.05 -3.24 6.92
C TYR A 144 13.81 -4.71 6.49
N PRO A 145 13.52 -5.01 5.21
CA PRO A 145 13.22 -6.37 4.75
C PRO A 145 14.27 -7.42 5.15
N VAL A 146 15.54 -7.00 5.30
CA VAL A 146 16.65 -7.84 5.78
C VAL A 146 16.43 -8.31 7.22
N VAL A 147 15.88 -7.44 8.06
CA VAL A 147 15.57 -7.72 9.47
C VAL A 147 14.43 -8.73 9.58
N VAL A 148 13.39 -8.64 8.75
CA VAL A 148 12.28 -9.61 8.69
C VAL A 148 12.75 -11.02 8.31
N LYS A 149 13.68 -11.14 7.37
CA LYS A 149 14.28 -12.44 7.00
C LYS A 149 15.00 -13.12 8.17
N ASN A 150 15.58 -12.33 9.09
CA ASN A 150 16.32 -12.85 10.24
C ASN A 150 15.40 -13.28 11.39
N PHE A 151 14.26 -12.60 11.60
CA PHE A 151 13.25 -13.02 12.58
C PHE A 151 12.61 -14.37 12.19
N ARG A 152 12.24 -14.54 10.92
CA ARG A 152 11.63 -15.79 10.41
C ARG A 152 12.54 -17.02 10.55
N LYS A 153 13.87 -16.84 10.48
CA LYS A 153 14.85 -17.91 10.70
C LYS A 153 14.99 -18.32 12.17
N LYS A 154 14.87 -17.36 13.11
CA LYS A 154 15.02 -17.64 14.56
C LYS A 154 13.82 -18.37 15.15
N GLU A 155 12.61 -18.14 14.63
CA GLU A 155 11.40 -18.84 15.09
C GLU A 155 11.29 -20.28 14.56
N GLN A 156 12.08 -20.66 13.56
CA GLN A 156 12.04 -22.00 12.94
C GLN A 156 13.10 -22.98 13.45
N THR A 157 13.98 -22.59 14.38
CA THR A 157 14.88 -23.53 15.07
C THR A 157 14.14 -24.19 16.23
N PRO A 158 13.80 -25.49 16.16
CA PRO A 158 13.22 -26.19 17.30
C PRO A 158 14.32 -26.42 18.33
N THR A 159 14.14 -25.88 19.53
CA THR A 159 14.89 -26.31 20.72
C THR A 159 14.41 -27.70 21.12
N MET A 160 15.31 -28.68 21.11
CA MET A 160 15.12 -29.95 21.83
C MET A 160 16.39 -30.22 22.64
N PRO A 161 16.32 -30.24 23.98
CA PRO A 161 17.40 -30.77 24.80
C PRO A 161 17.25 -32.30 24.85
N ILE A 162 18.30 -33.03 24.54
CA ILE A 162 18.42 -34.43 24.94
C ILE A 162 19.69 -34.59 25.78
N CYS A 163 19.49 -34.45 27.09
CA CYS A 163 20.40 -34.95 28.11
C CYS A 163 20.11 -36.44 28.26
N GLY A 164 21.04 -37.30 27.86
CA GLY A 164 21.05 -38.72 28.13
C GLY A 164 22.48 -39.12 28.45
N LYS A 165 22.82 -39.14 29.74
CA LYS A 165 24.06 -39.73 30.24
C LYS A 165 23.91 -41.26 30.22
N SER A 166 24.94 -41.94 29.72
CA SER A 166 25.36 -43.27 30.18
C SER A 166 26.77 -43.15 30.70
#